data_AF-E9I595-F1
#
_entry.id   AF-E9I595-F1
#
_cell.length_a   1.000
_cell.length_b   1.000
_cell.length_c   1.000
_cell.angle_alpha   90.00
_cell.angle_beta   90.00
_cell.angle_gamma   90.00
#
_symmetry.space_group_name_H-M   'P 1'
#
loop_
_entity.id
_entity.type
_entity.pdbx_description
1 polymer ?
#
loop_
_entity_poly.entity_id
_entity_poly.type
_entity_poly.pdbx_seq_one_letter_code
_entity_poly.pdbx_strand_id
1 'polypeptide(L)'
;LRGWKTKFHVPHLQVGELLGILRKHHPELPKSAKTLMGTPRLKVVTRSVNPGIYYHFGIEKRLLSTLTSLGILILDDPVGIFIGIDGVPLTKSSGSTFWVIVGYLPFVKDSEPFFIGVYHGKSKPQFSNIFLQELIEEAQHLYTTGFSYRGNCYKLKIEAFVCDAPARAMI
;
A
#
# COMPACT_ATOMS: atom_id res chain seq x y z
N LEU A 1 7.35 13.90 24.05
CA LEU A 1 6.22 14.39 23.22
C LEU A 1 5.69 13.36 22.20
N ARG A 2 6.51 12.76 21.33
CA ARG A 2 6.05 11.78 20.31
C ARG A 2 5.32 10.57 20.90
N GLY A 3 5.93 9.91 21.89
CA GLY A 3 5.32 8.75 22.56
C GLY A 3 4.02 9.08 23.30
N TRP A 4 3.93 10.27 23.91
CA TRP A 4 2.70 10.75 24.55
C TRP A 4 1.57 10.92 23.54
N LYS A 5 1.82 11.57 22.40
CA LYS A 5 0.82 11.70 21.33
C LYS A 5 0.28 10.32 20.92
N THR A 6 1.17 9.37 20.63
CA THR A 6 0.78 8.04 20.17
C THR A 6 -0.01 7.29 21.23
N LYS A 7 0.46 7.31 22.49
CA LYS A 7 -0.20 6.60 23.60
C LYS A 7 -1.62 7.10 23.87
N PHE A 8 -1.85 8.41 23.78
CA PHE A 8 -3.13 9.03 24.10
C PHE A 8 -3.95 9.44 22.87
N HIS A 9 -3.56 9.00 21.68
CA HIS A 9 -4.24 9.29 20.42
C HIS A 9 -4.51 10.79 20.20
N VAL A 10 -3.59 11.65 20.64
CA VAL A 10 -3.79 13.10 20.62
C VAL A 10 -3.82 13.61 19.17
N PRO A 11 -4.86 14.37 18.76
CA PRO A 11 -4.96 14.94 17.43
C PRO A 11 -3.74 15.75 16.99
N HIS A 12 -3.40 15.65 15.71
CA HIS A 12 -2.26 16.38 15.14
C HIS A 12 -2.36 17.90 15.29
N LEU A 13 -3.58 18.44 15.25
CA LEU A 13 -3.86 19.86 15.45
C LEU A 13 -3.46 20.31 16.86
N GLN A 14 -3.95 19.61 17.89
CA GLN A 14 -3.67 19.93 19.30
C GLN A 14 -2.18 19.86 19.62
N VAL A 15 -1.48 18.85 19.09
CA VAL A 15 -0.01 18.79 19.22
C VAL A 15 0.67 19.97 18.52
N GLY A 16 0.14 20.41 17.38
CA GLY A 16 0.65 21.58 16.66
C GLY A 16 0.51 22.88 17.47
N GLU A 17 -0.66 23.11 18.06
CA GLU A 17 -0.91 24.26 18.93
C GLU A 17 -0.03 24.23 20.18
N LEU A 18 0.07 23.07 20.83
CA LEU A 18 0.94 22.87 21.99
C LEU A 18 2.41 23.15 21.64
N LEU A 19 2.91 22.67 20.50
CA LEU A 19 4.26 22.97 20.04
C LEU A 19 4.45 24.47 19.78
N GLY A 20 3.42 25.17 19.30
CA GLY A 20 3.45 26.63 19.14
C GLY A 20 3.68 27.37 20.46
N ILE A 21 3.08 26.90 21.55
CA ILE A 21 3.28 27.45 22.90
C ILE A 21 4.66 27.08 23.41
N LEU A 22 5.01 25.78 23.40
CA LEU A 22 6.24 25.27 23.98
C LEU A 22 7.48 25.87 23.30
N ARG A 23 7.44 26.11 21.99
CA ARG A 23 8.56 26.69 21.24
C ARG A 23 8.96 28.09 21.66
N LYS A 24 8.11 28.83 22.37
CA LYS A 24 8.49 30.12 22.96
C LYS A 24 9.57 29.97 24.03
N HIS A 25 9.59 28.82 24.70
CA HIS A 25 10.52 28.50 25.78
C HIS A 25 11.51 27.40 25.40
N HIS A 26 11.18 26.59 24.39
CA HIS A 26 11.96 25.47 23.88
C HIS A 26 12.11 25.55 22.34
N PRO A 27 12.96 26.46 21.83
CA PRO A 27 13.09 26.73 20.38
C PRO A 27 13.54 25.52 19.56
N GLU A 28 14.24 24.56 20.20
CA GLU A 28 14.70 23.29 19.64
C GLU A 28 13.56 22.35 19.24
N LEU A 29 12.36 22.56 19.78
CA LEU A 29 11.21 21.74 19.43
C LEU A 29 10.76 21.97 17.97
N PRO A 30 10.25 20.93 17.30
CA PRO A 30 9.77 21.03 15.94
C PRO A 30 8.56 21.97 15.82
N LYS A 31 8.54 22.77 14.75
CA LYS A 31 7.46 23.74 14.47
C LYS A 31 6.10 23.10 14.21
N SER A 32 6.06 21.85 13.77
CA SER A 32 4.82 21.16 13.44
C SER A 32 4.76 19.77 14.04
N ALA A 33 3.54 19.32 14.33
CA ALA A 33 3.30 17.96 14.77
C ALA A 33 3.72 16.92 13.70
N LYS A 34 3.70 17.27 12.41
CA LYS A 34 4.21 16.40 11.32
C LYS A 34 5.71 16.17 11.46
N THR A 35 6.48 17.24 11.74
CA THR A 35 7.92 17.16 11.99
C THR A 35 8.22 16.38 13.27
N LEU A 36 7.45 16.62 14.35
CA LEU A 36 7.56 15.83 15.58
C LEU A 36 7.34 14.33 15.34
N MET A 37 6.40 14.00 14.45
CA MET A 37 6.07 12.62 14.07
C MET A 37 6.97 12.05 12.99
N GLY A 38 8.00 12.77 12.55
CA GLY A 38 8.95 12.30 11.54
C GLY A 38 8.26 11.85 10.25
N THR A 39 7.16 12.50 9.85
CA THR A 39 6.41 12.11 8.64
C THR A 39 7.34 12.20 7.42
N PRO A 40 7.51 11.11 6.64
CA PRO A 40 8.34 11.12 5.45
C PRO A 40 7.94 12.26 4.50
N ARG A 41 8.94 13.00 4.00
CA ARG A 41 8.75 14.13 3.07
C ARG A 41 9.07 13.77 1.62
N LEU A 42 9.37 12.50 1.35
CA LEU A 42 9.70 12.03 0.02
C LEU A 42 8.47 12.22 -0.88
N LYS A 43 8.65 12.91 -2.01
CA LYS A 43 7.66 12.92 -3.07
C LYS A 43 7.59 11.51 -3.62
N VAL A 44 6.44 10.89 -3.42
CA VAL A 44 6.11 9.61 -4.05
C VAL A 44 5.88 9.87 -5.53
N VAL A 45 6.56 9.12 -6.40
CA VAL A 45 6.36 9.21 -7.85
C VAL A 45 5.07 8.48 -8.17
N THR A 46 4.04 9.23 -8.56
CA THR A 46 2.75 8.69 -9.00
C THR A 46 2.65 8.76 -10.52
N ARG A 47 2.00 7.79 -11.14
CA ARG A 47 1.70 7.77 -12.56
C ARG A 47 0.32 8.36 -12.82
N SER A 48 0.16 9.04 -13.96
CA SER A 48 -1.17 9.48 -14.43
C SER A 48 -1.93 8.29 -15.00
N VAL A 49 -3.15 8.04 -14.50
CA VAL A 49 -4.06 7.01 -15.02
C VAL A 49 -5.41 7.68 -15.15
N ASN A 50 -5.85 7.99 -16.38
CA ASN A 50 -7.03 8.83 -16.57
C ASN A 50 -8.30 8.26 -15.87
N PRO A 51 -9.08 9.10 -15.14
CA PRO A 51 -8.94 10.53 -14.84
C PRO A 51 -8.23 10.88 -13.52
N GLY A 52 -7.47 9.95 -12.98
CA GLY A 52 -6.80 10.08 -11.69
C GLY A 52 -5.30 9.81 -11.72
N ILE A 53 -4.80 9.36 -10.58
CA ILE A 53 -3.40 9.02 -10.37
C ILE A 53 -3.28 7.63 -9.77
N TYR A 54 -2.18 6.96 -10.05
CA TYR A 54 -1.87 5.63 -9.56
C TYR A 54 -0.50 5.61 -8.88
N TYR A 55 -0.39 4.79 -7.85
CA TYR A 55 0.86 4.47 -7.20
C TYR A 55 1.02 2.96 -7.07
N HIS A 56 2.17 2.46 -7.49
CA HIS A 56 2.52 1.06 -7.38
C HIS A 56 3.44 0.82 -6.18
N PHE A 57 3.01 -0.03 -5.25
CA PHE A 57 3.81 -0.46 -4.11
C PHE A 57 4.75 -1.62 -4.47
N GLY A 58 4.34 -2.47 -5.41
CA GLY A 58 5.03 -3.68 -5.84
C GLY A 58 4.66 -4.92 -5.02
N ILE A 59 4.41 -6.04 -5.70
CA ILE A 59 4.28 -7.38 -5.16
C ILE A 59 5.56 -7.75 -4.42
N GLU A 60 6.73 -7.71 -5.07
CA GLU A 60 7.97 -8.28 -4.50
C GLU A 60 8.32 -7.60 -3.18
N LYS A 61 8.37 -6.26 -3.20
CA LYS A 61 8.71 -5.46 -2.02
C LYS A 61 7.80 -5.75 -0.84
N ARG A 62 6.49 -5.89 -1.10
CA ARG A 62 5.48 -6.05 -0.06
C ARG A 62 5.40 -7.49 0.42
N LEU A 63 5.53 -8.44 -0.49
CA LEU A 63 5.68 -9.86 -0.19
C LEU A 63 6.89 -10.10 0.72
N LEU A 64 8.07 -9.60 0.36
CA LEU A 64 9.29 -9.74 1.18
C LEU A 64 9.12 -9.12 2.57
N SER A 65 8.51 -7.93 2.65
CA SER A 65 8.20 -7.29 3.93
C SER A 65 7.25 -8.14 4.78
N THR A 66 6.21 -8.71 4.19
CA THR A 66 5.23 -9.55 4.87
C THR A 66 5.86 -10.86 5.36
N LEU A 67 6.58 -11.57 4.48
CA LEU A 67 7.28 -12.81 4.81
C LEU A 67 8.30 -12.62 5.92
N THR A 68 9.05 -11.51 5.88
CA THR A 68 10.04 -11.16 6.91
C THR A 68 9.36 -10.85 8.24
N SER A 69 8.33 -10.01 8.23
CA SER A 69 7.60 -9.62 9.44
C SER A 69 6.93 -10.80 10.14
N LEU A 70 6.46 -11.78 9.37
CA LEU A 70 5.80 -12.99 9.89
C LEU A 70 6.79 -14.13 10.16
N GLY A 71 8.06 -13.98 9.81
CA GLY A 71 9.07 -15.03 10.00
C GLY A 71 8.84 -16.30 9.17
N ILE A 72 8.07 -16.22 8.08
CA ILE A 72 7.64 -17.36 7.27
C ILE A 72 8.82 -18.08 6.60
N LEU A 73 8.72 -19.41 6.53
CA LEU A 73 9.53 -20.24 5.64
C LEU A 73 8.68 -20.63 4.43
N ILE A 74 9.21 -20.43 3.22
CA ILE A 74 8.55 -20.83 1.99
C ILE A 74 8.81 -22.33 1.78
N LEU A 75 7.74 -23.11 1.64
CA LEU A 75 7.79 -24.55 1.39
C LEU A 75 7.51 -24.90 -0.07
N ASP A 76 6.74 -24.07 -0.76
CA ASP A 76 6.31 -24.29 -2.14
C ASP A 76 6.98 -23.31 -3.11
N ASP A 77 7.40 -23.83 -4.28
CA ASP A 77 7.88 -23.05 -5.41
C ASP A 77 7.17 -23.56 -6.68
N PRO A 78 6.35 -22.74 -7.37
CA PRO A 78 6.13 -21.30 -7.15
C PRO A 78 5.29 -20.98 -5.92
N VAL A 79 5.58 -19.82 -5.32
CA VAL A 79 4.79 -19.21 -4.24
C VAL A 79 3.47 -18.70 -4.81
N GLY A 80 2.38 -19.34 -4.40
CA GLY A 80 1.01 -18.95 -4.74
C GLY A 80 0.55 -17.71 -3.98
N ILE A 81 -0.01 -16.73 -4.68
CA ILE A 81 -0.71 -15.58 -4.08
C ILE A 81 -2.10 -15.40 -4.69
N PHE A 82 -3.01 -14.80 -3.93
CA PHE A 82 -4.27 -14.27 -4.48
C PHE A 82 -4.17 -12.77 -4.67
N ILE A 83 -4.78 -12.26 -5.73
CA ILE A 83 -4.89 -10.83 -6.00
C ILE A 83 -6.32 -10.36 -5.76
N GLY A 84 -6.49 -9.37 -4.91
CA GLY A 84 -7.76 -8.67 -4.72
C GLY A 84 -7.76 -7.33 -5.43
N ILE A 85 -8.88 -6.98 -6.06
CA ILE A 85 -9.12 -5.65 -6.64
C ILE A 85 -10.47 -5.16 -6.13
N ASP A 86 -10.49 -3.97 -5.53
CA ASP A 86 -11.68 -3.40 -4.93
C ASP A 86 -11.75 -1.87 -5.10
N GLY A 87 -12.97 -1.34 -5.24
CA GLY A 87 -13.28 0.07 -5.36
C GLY A 87 -13.91 0.61 -4.08
N VAL A 88 -13.17 1.42 -3.32
CA VAL A 88 -13.63 1.97 -2.04
C VAL A 88 -13.94 3.47 -2.17
N PRO A 89 -15.19 3.92 -1.94
CA PRO A 89 -15.52 5.34 -1.95
C PRO A 89 -14.89 6.05 -0.76
N LEU A 90 -14.16 7.14 -1.01
CA LEU A 90 -13.47 7.91 0.03
C LEU A 90 -14.40 8.82 0.84
N THR A 91 -15.41 9.37 0.16
CA THR A 91 -16.38 10.28 0.77
C THR A 91 -17.70 10.12 0.04
N LYS A 92 -18.82 10.27 0.76
CA LYS A 92 -20.16 10.16 0.17
C LYS A 92 -20.51 11.31 -0.79
N SER A 93 -19.77 12.42 -0.76
CA SER A 93 -20.16 13.69 -1.40
C SER A 93 -19.20 14.23 -2.47
N SER A 94 -17.95 13.79 -2.55
CA SER A 94 -16.98 14.35 -3.54
C SER A 94 -16.86 13.54 -4.84
N GLY A 95 -17.45 12.33 -4.88
CA GLY A 95 -17.24 11.38 -5.99
C GLY A 95 -15.84 10.75 -6.01
N SER A 96 -14.94 11.10 -5.08
CA SER A 96 -13.61 10.50 -5.04
C SER A 96 -13.65 9.03 -4.62
N THR A 97 -12.93 8.20 -5.36
CA THR A 97 -12.83 6.75 -5.17
C THR A 97 -11.39 6.32 -5.15
N PHE A 98 -11.08 5.38 -4.27
CA PHE A 98 -9.87 4.58 -4.39
C PHE A 98 -10.20 3.28 -5.11
N TRP A 99 -9.28 2.83 -5.95
CA TRP A 99 -9.25 1.47 -6.46
C TRP A 99 -7.94 0.85 -6.00
N VAL A 100 -8.03 -0.19 -5.17
CA VAL A 100 -6.87 -0.81 -4.55
C VAL A 100 -6.61 -2.17 -5.17
N ILE A 101 -5.34 -2.49 -5.35
CA ILE A 101 -4.85 -3.82 -5.69
C ILE A 101 -4.14 -4.34 -4.44
N VAL A 102 -4.57 -5.48 -3.94
CA VAL A 102 -4.02 -6.11 -2.74
C VAL A 102 -3.61 -7.55 -3.04
N GLY A 103 -2.60 -8.04 -2.33
CA GLY A 103 -2.17 -9.44 -2.36
C GLY A 103 -2.51 -10.15 -1.06
N TYR A 104 -2.81 -11.45 -1.15
CA TYR A 104 -3.04 -12.34 -0.02
C TYR A 104 -2.13 -13.57 -0.13
N LEU A 105 -1.69 -14.08 1.02
CA LEU A 105 -0.92 -15.32 1.12
C LEU A 105 -1.88 -16.46 1.54
N PRO A 106 -2.31 -17.34 0.62
CA PRO A 106 -3.31 -18.36 0.90
C PRO A 106 -2.85 -19.41 1.93
N PHE A 107 -1.54 -19.60 2.07
CA PHE A 107 -0.93 -20.51 3.04
C PHE A 107 -0.74 -19.88 4.44
N VAL A 108 -1.07 -18.60 4.62
CA VAL A 108 -1.03 -17.92 5.93
C VAL A 108 -2.45 -17.81 6.47
N LYS A 109 -2.69 -18.45 7.61
CA LYS A 109 -3.98 -18.32 8.31
C LYS A 109 -4.19 -16.85 8.72
N ASP A 110 -5.38 -16.33 8.44
CA ASP A 110 -5.75 -14.93 8.69
C ASP A 110 -4.79 -13.93 8.03
N SER A 111 -4.30 -14.24 6.83
CA SER A 111 -3.41 -13.37 6.05
C SER A 111 -4.00 -11.98 5.91
N GLU A 112 -3.36 -10.98 6.51
CA GLU A 112 -3.68 -9.59 6.23
C GLU A 112 -3.33 -9.25 4.77
N PRO A 113 -4.19 -8.51 4.05
CA PRO A 113 -3.88 -8.04 2.71
C PRO A 113 -2.69 -7.10 2.72
N PHE A 114 -1.78 -7.26 1.76
CA PHE A 114 -0.74 -6.26 1.50
C PHE A 114 -1.08 -5.45 0.25
N PHE A 115 -0.93 -4.13 0.31
CA PHE A 115 -1.14 -3.26 -0.85
C PHE A 115 -0.10 -3.51 -1.94
N ILE A 116 -0.55 -3.71 -3.17
CA ILE A 116 0.29 -3.80 -4.38
C ILE A 116 0.16 -2.52 -5.20
N GLY A 117 -1.04 -1.95 -5.28
CA GLY A 117 -1.31 -0.75 -6.06
C GLY A 117 -2.48 0.04 -5.49
N VAL A 118 -2.49 1.34 -5.72
CA VAL A 118 -3.63 2.20 -5.39
C VAL A 118 -3.82 3.25 -6.47
N TYR A 119 -5.05 3.34 -6.96
CA TYR A 119 -5.52 4.41 -7.83
C TYR A 119 -6.44 5.34 -7.04
N HIS A 120 -6.37 6.63 -7.35
CA HIS A 120 -7.22 7.67 -6.80
C HIS A 120 -7.76 8.55 -7.92
N GLY A 121 -9.08 8.70 -7.99
CA GLY A 121 -9.73 9.62 -8.92
C GLY A 121 -11.21 9.82 -8.63
N LYS A 122 -11.83 10.78 -9.33
CA LYS A 122 -13.28 11.09 -9.22
C LYS A 122 -14.20 10.02 -9.82
N SER A 123 -13.61 9.06 -10.50
CA SER A 123 -14.29 7.89 -11.04
C SER A 123 -13.30 6.74 -11.10
N LYS A 124 -13.80 5.53 -11.39
CA LYS A 124 -12.96 4.38 -11.70
C LYS A 124 -11.97 4.69 -12.84
N PRO A 125 -10.82 3.97 -12.88
CA PRO A 125 -9.90 4.06 -14.02
C PRO A 125 -10.66 3.83 -15.33
N GLN A 126 -10.45 4.70 -16.32
CA GLN A 126 -11.14 4.57 -17.59
C GLN A 126 -10.65 3.33 -18.37
N PHE A 127 -9.37 3.02 -18.26
CA PHE A 127 -8.69 2.00 -19.02
C PHE A 127 -8.03 1.00 -18.06
N SER A 128 -8.57 -0.21 -17.99
CA SER A 128 -8.07 -1.24 -17.06
C SER A 128 -6.67 -1.71 -17.41
N ASN A 129 -6.35 -1.84 -18.70
CA ASN A 129 -5.01 -2.17 -19.17
C ASN A 129 -3.95 -1.18 -18.64
N ILE A 130 -4.28 0.12 -18.60
CA ILE A 130 -3.39 1.14 -18.05
C ILE A 130 -3.30 1.00 -16.53
N PHE A 131 -4.41 0.73 -15.83
CA PHE A 131 -4.42 0.55 -14.38
C PHE A 131 -3.62 -0.67 -13.91
N LEU A 132 -3.75 -1.81 -14.60
CA LEU A 132 -3.14 -3.08 -14.24
C LEU A 132 -1.74 -3.29 -14.82
N GLN A 133 -1.25 -2.38 -15.65
CA GLN A 133 0.02 -2.52 -16.37
C GLN A 133 1.19 -2.93 -15.46
N GLU A 134 1.48 -2.14 -14.42
CA GLU A 134 2.61 -2.39 -13.52
C GLU A 134 2.43 -3.70 -12.74
N LEU A 135 1.20 -4.06 -12.37
CA LEU A 135 0.90 -5.37 -11.75
C LEU A 135 1.26 -6.52 -12.69
N ILE A 136 0.85 -6.43 -13.96
CA ILE A 136 1.06 -7.50 -14.95
C ILE A 136 2.54 -7.64 -15.26
N GLU A 137 3.23 -6.53 -15.51
CA GLU A 137 4.67 -6.52 -15.82
C GLU A 137 5.49 -7.11 -14.65
N GLU A 138 5.19 -6.71 -13.42
CA GLU A 138 5.86 -7.24 -12.23
C GLU A 138 5.51 -8.72 -12.00
N ALA A 139 4.24 -9.11 -12.11
CA ALA A 139 3.83 -10.51 -11.94
C ALA A 139 4.48 -11.42 -12.99
N GLN A 140 4.60 -10.97 -14.25
CA GLN A 140 5.30 -11.70 -15.31
C GLN A 140 6.79 -11.83 -15.00
N HIS A 141 7.42 -10.75 -14.51
CA HIS A 141 8.82 -10.79 -14.10
C HIS A 141 9.04 -11.81 -12.96
N LEU A 142 8.18 -11.79 -11.94
CA LEU A 142 8.27 -12.69 -10.79
C LEU A 142 7.91 -14.15 -11.13
N TYR A 143 7.06 -14.37 -12.13
CA TYR A 143 6.77 -15.71 -12.64
C TYR A 143 7.94 -16.30 -13.44
N THR A 144 8.62 -15.48 -14.23
CA THR A 144 9.71 -15.93 -15.12
C THR A 144 11.06 -16.01 -14.40
N THR A 145 11.41 -14.93 -13.68
CA THR A 145 12.72 -14.73 -13.05
C THR A 145 12.72 -15.14 -11.58
N GLY A 146 11.60 -14.92 -10.89
CA GLY A 146 11.49 -15.14 -9.44
C GLY A 146 11.99 -13.97 -8.59
N PHE A 147 12.02 -14.18 -7.28
CA PHE A 147 12.52 -13.25 -6.27
C PHE A 147 13.39 -13.97 -5.24
N SER A 148 14.28 -13.23 -4.59
CA SER A 148 15.19 -13.80 -3.59
C SER A 148 14.65 -13.62 -2.17
N TYR A 149 14.57 -14.71 -1.41
CA TYR A 149 14.20 -14.69 0.00
C TYR A 149 15.06 -15.69 0.80
N ARG A 150 15.72 -15.21 1.86
CA ARG A 150 16.60 -16.01 2.74
C ARG A 150 17.66 -16.83 1.99
N GLY A 151 18.23 -16.27 0.92
CA GLY A 151 19.29 -16.91 0.13
C GLY A 151 18.80 -17.91 -0.92
N ASN A 152 17.49 -18.17 -1.00
CA ASN A 152 16.89 -18.99 -2.04
C ASN A 152 16.13 -18.11 -3.06
N CYS A 153 16.02 -18.61 -4.29
CA CYS A 153 15.22 -17.98 -5.34
C CYS A 153 13.89 -18.74 -5.48
N TYR A 154 12.78 -18.02 -5.50
CA TYR A 154 11.42 -18.55 -5.64
C TYR A 154 10.69 -17.86 -6.77
N LYS A 155 9.87 -18.60 -7.51
CA LYS A 155 8.95 -18.02 -8.50
C LYS A 155 7.65 -17.64 -7.83
N LEU A 156 6.95 -16.68 -8.41
CA LEU A 156 5.61 -16.28 -7.99
C LEU A 156 4.56 -16.82 -8.97
N LYS A 157 3.43 -17.29 -8.45
CA LYS A 157 2.24 -17.62 -9.25
C LYS A 157 1.02 -16.92 -8.66
N ILE A 158 0.24 -16.26 -9.52
CA ILE A 158 -1.11 -15.80 -9.13
C ILE A 158 -2.06 -16.98 -9.28
N GLU A 159 -2.65 -17.42 -8.17
CA GLU A 159 -3.55 -18.56 -8.14
C GLU A 159 -5.01 -18.17 -8.35
N ALA A 160 -5.41 -17.00 -7.88
CA ALA A 160 -6.78 -16.51 -8.01
C ALA A 160 -6.84 -14.98 -8.00
N PHE A 161 -7.88 -14.46 -8.67
CA PHE A 161 -8.35 -13.09 -8.52
C PHE A 161 -9.62 -13.08 -7.67
N VAL A 162 -9.61 -12.35 -6.57
CA VAL A 162 -10.74 -12.21 -5.64
C VAL A 162 -11.31 -10.80 -5.81
N CYS A 163 -12.41 -10.69 -6.53
CA CYS A 163 -13.00 -9.41 -6.91
C CYS A 163 -14.53 -9.50 -6.93
N ASP A 164 -15.18 -8.38 -6.62
CA ASP A 164 -16.62 -8.22 -6.79
C ASP A 164 -16.98 -8.06 -8.28
N ALA A 165 -18.27 -8.06 -8.64
CA ALA A 165 -18.68 -8.03 -10.04
C ALA A 165 -18.17 -6.79 -10.82
N PRO A 166 -18.21 -5.56 -10.27
CA PRO A 166 -17.59 -4.38 -10.87
C PRO A 166 -16.08 -4.52 -11.11
N ALA A 167 -15.32 -5.02 -10.13
CA ALA A 167 -13.87 -5.21 -10.28
C ALA A 167 -13.53 -6.34 -11.26
N ARG A 168 -14.33 -7.43 -11.29
CA ARG A 168 -14.16 -8.53 -12.25
C ARG A 168 -14.29 -8.05 -13.70
N ALA A 169 -15.17 -7.09 -13.99
CA ALA A 169 -15.31 -6.54 -15.34
C ALA A 169 -14.10 -5.69 -15.79
N MET A 170 -13.17 -5.39 -14.88
CA MET A 170 -11.94 -4.64 -15.18
C MET A 170 -10.74 -5.56 -15.42
N ILE A 171 -10.83 -6.84 -15.10
CA ILE A 171 -9.73 -7.82 -15.18
C ILE A 171 -9.81 -8.59 -16.50
#